data_AF-A0A3L7D8X0-F1
#
_entry.id   AF-A0A3L7D8X0-F1
#
_cell.length_a   1.000
_cell.length_b   1.000
_cell.length_c   1.000
_cell.angle_alpha   90.00
_cell.angle_beta   90.00
_cell.angle_gamma   90.00
#
_symmetry.space_group_name_H-M   'P 1'
#
loop_
_entity.id
_entity.type
_entity.pdbx_description
1 polymer ?
#
loop_
_entity_poly.entity_id
_entity_poly.type
_entity_poly.pdbx_seq_one_letter_code
_entity_poly.pdbx_strand_id
1 'polypeptide(L)'
;MPVSLISKNLLYQFQELLEKTENELNIISPFIGTQTANLLADWLIKNPSVVCNIITRFYREDFVERVSSIYGLERLLHANANIYALVDLHSKLYLFDSHSTIIGSANFTKGGFVSNHEICVLMDDEPEIAEKAQEYFYDLLEQIQAAGDKGVVTQEWIDEEKRYVPQLAANQRDKTVTYSNIKKKGVELKKIVHPDLFESILENTYEADEGSNGYWLKFEGTGENRIPNDLNYQQMKGIRNRDLKTTYFPRRPSGIAKDDTLFLTIVSYDEHGQPTPMIVGYAKTEGFNKDNVVDDADIKDAPWKHRFPYYVELTSGKVINAPIKNGIRLVDLYNSIGKAAFPSLRKRNKVSHKTLQSMHFRRSHIRITQEAYNFLMDELNKRFSKYGEINL
;
A
#
# COMPACT_ATOMS: atom_id res chain seq x y z
N MET A 1 -17.57 -11.35 -15.20
CA MET A 1 -16.17 -11.37 -14.73
C MET A 1 -16.19 -10.71 -13.37
N PRO A 2 -15.67 -11.36 -12.33
CA PRO A 2 -15.82 -10.87 -10.97
C PRO A 2 -14.98 -9.62 -10.69
N VAL A 3 -14.00 -9.30 -11.55
CA VAL A 3 -13.31 -8.01 -11.57
C VAL A 3 -13.41 -7.38 -12.96
N SER A 4 -13.78 -6.10 -13.02
CA SER A 4 -13.89 -5.34 -14.26
C SER A 4 -13.40 -3.89 -14.11
N LEU A 5 -12.87 -3.35 -15.21
CA LEU A 5 -12.45 -1.95 -15.27
C LEU A 5 -13.58 -1.10 -15.84
N ILE A 6 -14.01 -0.08 -15.09
CA ILE A 6 -15.03 0.88 -15.50
C ILE A 6 -14.35 2.20 -15.84
N SER A 7 -14.40 2.58 -17.12
CA SER A 7 -14.01 3.90 -17.62
C SER A 7 -15.14 4.64 -18.34
N LYS A 8 -16.26 3.93 -18.58
CA LYS A 8 -17.48 4.43 -19.21
C LYS A 8 -18.66 3.79 -18.48
N ASN A 9 -19.76 4.52 -18.30
CA ASN A 9 -21.01 4.03 -17.69
C ASN A 9 -20.96 3.73 -16.18
N LEU A 10 -20.11 4.41 -15.40
CA LEU A 10 -20.05 4.24 -13.94
C LEU A 10 -21.42 4.43 -13.27
N LEU A 11 -22.19 5.43 -13.67
CA LEU A 11 -23.54 5.64 -13.15
C LEU A 11 -24.44 4.42 -13.31
N TYR A 12 -24.42 3.77 -14.48
CA TYR A 12 -25.25 2.60 -14.74
C TYR A 12 -24.85 1.42 -13.86
N GLN A 13 -23.55 1.15 -13.74
CA GLN A 13 -23.02 0.08 -12.89
C GLN A 13 -23.35 0.33 -11.40
N PHE A 14 -23.21 1.57 -10.94
CA PHE A 14 -23.59 1.95 -9.58
C PHE A 14 -25.09 1.72 -9.33
N GLN A 15 -25.96 2.11 -10.27
CA GLN A 15 -27.41 1.89 -10.14
C GLN A 15 -27.76 0.40 -10.14
N GLU A 16 -27.12 -0.41 -10.99
CA GLU A 16 -27.34 -1.86 -11.00
C GLU A 16 -26.99 -2.51 -9.66
N LEU A 17 -25.90 -2.09 -9.03
CA LEU A 17 -25.49 -2.56 -7.71
C LEU A 17 -26.42 -2.06 -6.60
N LEU A 18 -26.88 -0.81 -6.67
CA LEU A 18 -27.89 -0.29 -5.74
C LEU A 18 -29.15 -1.15 -5.75
N GLU A 19 -29.69 -1.50 -6.91
CA GLU A 19 -30.90 -2.32 -6.99
C GLU A 19 -30.71 -3.75 -6.45
N LYS A 20 -29.46 -4.23 -6.32
CA LYS A 20 -29.12 -5.53 -5.71
C LYS A 20 -28.77 -5.45 -4.22
N THR A 21 -28.65 -4.24 -3.66
CA THR A 21 -28.22 -4.04 -2.26
C THR A 21 -29.39 -4.28 -1.32
N GLU A 22 -29.20 -5.14 -0.32
CA GLU A 22 -30.27 -5.56 0.60
C GLU A 22 -30.09 -5.04 2.04
N ASN A 23 -28.85 -4.92 2.52
CA ASN A 23 -28.57 -4.69 3.94
C ASN A 23 -27.84 -3.38 4.18
N GLU A 24 -26.73 -3.13 3.48
CA GLU A 24 -25.85 -2.01 3.78
C GLU A 24 -25.21 -1.40 2.54
N LEU A 25 -25.14 -0.07 2.53
CA LEU A 25 -24.43 0.73 1.55
C LEU A 25 -23.42 1.63 2.26
N ASN A 26 -22.13 1.40 2.02
CA ASN A 26 -21.06 2.20 2.61
C ASN A 26 -20.33 3.01 1.53
N ILE A 27 -20.31 4.33 1.67
CA ILE A 27 -19.72 5.25 0.70
C ILE A 27 -18.63 6.07 1.37
N ILE A 28 -17.44 6.09 0.76
CA ILE A 28 -16.41 7.08 1.03
C ILE A 28 -16.28 7.94 -0.22
N SER A 29 -16.47 9.24 -0.09
CA SER A 29 -16.18 10.16 -1.18
C SER A 29 -15.92 11.56 -0.65
N PRO A 30 -14.84 12.24 -1.06
CA PRO A 30 -14.54 13.56 -0.52
C PRO A 30 -15.48 14.65 -1.03
N PHE A 31 -16.24 14.40 -2.11
CA PHE A 31 -17.18 15.34 -2.69
C PHE A 31 -18.52 14.66 -2.98
N ILE A 32 -19.60 15.28 -2.52
CA ILE A 32 -20.97 14.81 -2.70
C ILE A 32 -21.73 15.83 -3.55
N GLY A 33 -22.10 15.46 -4.78
CA GLY A 33 -22.81 16.33 -5.72
C GLY A 33 -24.32 16.31 -5.49
N THR A 34 -25.01 17.39 -5.87
CA THR A 34 -26.47 17.50 -5.71
C THR A 34 -27.23 16.39 -6.44
N GLN A 35 -26.89 16.08 -7.69
CA GLN A 35 -27.64 15.11 -8.49
C GLN A 35 -27.46 13.67 -7.99
N THR A 36 -26.24 13.30 -7.62
CA THR A 36 -25.91 11.98 -7.06
C THR A 36 -26.53 11.80 -5.67
N ALA A 37 -26.47 12.84 -4.82
CA ALA A 37 -27.15 12.84 -3.53
C ALA A 37 -28.67 12.70 -3.66
N ASN A 38 -29.29 13.43 -4.60
CA ASN A 38 -30.73 13.31 -4.86
C ASN A 38 -31.12 11.91 -5.32
N LEU A 39 -30.38 11.33 -6.26
CA LEU A 39 -30.60 9.97 -6.75
C LEU A 39 -30.53 8.95 -5.62
N LEU A 40 -29.50 9.04 -4.78
CA LEU A 40 -29.33 8.13 -3.65
C LEU A 40 -30.41 8.33 -2.59
N ALA A 41 -30.73 9.57 -2.23
CA ALA A 41 -31.80 9.85 -1.27
C ALA A 41 -33.16 9.30 -1.74
N ASP A 42 -33.49 9.45 -3.03
CA ASP A 42 -34.72 8.89 -3.60
C ASP A 42 -34.76 7.36 -3.55
N TRP A 43 -33.60 6.70 -3.68
CA TRP A 43 -33.48 5.26 -3.52
C TRP A 43 -33.58 4.83 -2.06
N LEU A 44 -32.93 5.53 -1.12
CA LEU A 44 -32.99 5.23 0.32
C LEU A 44 -34.42 5.38 0.88
N ILE A 45 -35.17 6.40 0.45
CA ILE A 45 -36.57 6.57 0.84
C ILE A 45 -37.43 5.36 0.44
N LYS A 46 -37.11 4.71 -0.68
CA LYS A 46 -37.81 3.50 -1.14
C LYS A 46 -37.31 2.22 -0.47
N ASN A 47 -36.09 2.25 0.07
CA ASN A 47 -35.41 1.10 0.69
C ASN A 47 -35.02 1.42 2.15
N PRO A 48 -35.99 1.71 3.03
CA PRO A 48 -35.71 2.19 4.39
C PRO A 48 -35.04 1.17 5.30
N SER A 49 -34.97 -0.11 4.91
CA SER A 49 -34.26 -1.17 5.65
C SER A 49 -32.76 -1.15 5.43
N VAL A 50 -32.27 -0.53 4.35
CA VAL A 50 -30.84 -0.48 4.03
C VAL A 50 -30.16 0.57 4.91
N VAL A 51 -29.12 0.15 5.63
CA VAL A 51 -28.27 1.07 6.38
C VAL A 51 -27.30 1.75 5.42
N CYS A 52 -27.33 3.08 5.36
CA CYS A 52 -26.43 3.85 4.50
C CYS A 52 -25.46 4.69 5.34
N ASN A 53 -24.17 4.41 5.23
CA ASN A 53 -23.11 5.17 5.90
C ASN A 53 -22.25 5.90 4.87
N ILE A 54 -22.03 7.20 5.08
CA ILE A 54 -21.29 8.07 4.16
C ILE A 54 -20.17 8.77 4.92
N ILE A 55 -18.91 8.55 4.52
CA ILE A 55 -17.76 9.31 5.00
C ILE A 55 -17.36 10.33 3.92
N THR A 56 -17.44 11.61 4.25
CA THR A 56 -17.18 12.73 3.32
C THR A 56 -16.33 13.83 3.96
N ARG A 57 -15.88 14.80 3.16
CA ARG A 57 -15.40 16.08 3.68
C ARG A 57 -16.57 17.03 3.95
N PHE A 58 -16.43 17.85 4.99
CA PHE A 58 -17.37 18.92 5.33
C PHE A 58 -16.62 20.26 5.43
N TYR A 59 -16.27 20.81 4.27
CA TYR A 59 -15.50 22.04 4.17
C TYR A 59 -16.35 23.15 3.58
N ARG A 60 -16.29 24.34 4.19
CA ARG A 60 -17.03 25.50 3.69
C ARG A 60 -16.63 25.86 2.26
N GLU A 61 -15.33 25.82 1.96
CA GLU A 61 -14.78 26.11 0.63
C GLU A 61 -15.39 25.21 -0.45
N ASP A 62 -15.45 23.90 -0.20
CA ASP A 62 -16.02 22.91 -1.15
C ASP A 62 -17.48 23.24 -1.53
N PHE A 63 -18.24 23.82 -0.59
CA PHE A 63 -19.61 24.24 -0.80
C PHE A 63 -19.72 25.57 -1.56
N VAL A 64 -18.83 26.52 -1.26
CA VAL A 64 -18.75 27.80 -1.97
C VAL A 64 -18.35 27.57 -3.43
N GLU A 65 -17.36 26.69 -3.67
CA GLU A 65 -16.89 26.29 -5.01
C GLU A 65 -17.87 25.35 -5.74
N ARG A 66 -18.89 24.84 -5.03
CA ARG A 66 -19.93 23.94 -5.56
C ARG A 66 -19.38 22.59 -6.04
N VAL A 67 -18.21 22.18 -5.57
CA VAL A 67 -17.67 20.82 -5.80
C VAL A 67 -18.35 19.80 -4.88
N SER A 68 -18.88 20.25 -3.73
CA SER A 68 -19.74 19.48 -2.83
C SER A 68 -21.04 20.25 -2.54
N SER A 69 -22.11 19.56 -2.18
CA SER A 69 -23.46 20.12 -2.06
C SER A 69 -24.01 20.03 -0.64
N ILE A 70 -24.18 21.18 0.04
CA ILE A 70 -24.83 21.25 1.35
C ILE A 70 -26.28 20.74 1.28
N TYR A 71 -27.01 21.16 0.25
CA TYR A 71 -28.40 20.72 0.05
C TYR A 71 -28.50 19.22 -0.29
N GLY A 72 -27.49 18.68 -0.99
CA GLY A 72 -27.38 17.24 -1.22
C GLY A 72 -27.15 16.46 0.07
N LEU A 73 -26.22 16.92 0.91
CA LEU A 73 -25.97 16.33 2.23
C LEU A 73 -27.21 16.37 3.13
N GLU A 74 -27.94 17.49 3.14
CA GLU A 74 -29.19 17.60 3.90
C GLU A 74 -30.23 16.58 3.42
N ARG A 75 -30.42 16.46 2.11
CA ARG A 75 -31.40 15.51 1.56
C ARG A 75 -31.03 14.06 1.92
N LEU A 76 -29.74 13.72 1.92
CA LEU A 76 -29.27 12.40 2.36
C LEU A 76 -29.54 12.19 3.85
N LEU A 77 -29.29 13.20 4.69
CA LEU A 77 -29.59 13.14 6.12
C LEU A 77 -31.09 12.92 6.38
N HIS A 78 -31.96 13.62 5.64
CA HIS A 78 -33.42 13.45 5.73
C HIS A 78 -33.92 12.11 5.15
N ALA A 79 -33.11 11.46 4.32
CA ALA A 79 -33.34 10.11 3.83
C ALA A 79 -32.72 9.03 4.75
N ASN A 80 -32.41 9.38 6.01
CA ASN A 80 -31.83 8.51 7.04
C ASN A 80 -30.43 7.95 6.70
N ALA A 81 -29.64 8.63 5.85
CA ALA A 81 -28.23 8.30 5.71
C ALA A 81 -27.43 8.79 6.92
N ASN A 82 -26.53 7.97 7.44
CA ASN A 82 -25.56 8.34 8.46
C ASN A 82 -24.37 9.03 7.79
N ILE A 83 -24.15 10.32 8.09
CA ILE A 83 -23.11 11.10 7.42
C ILE A 83 -22.00 11.47 8.42
N TYR A 84 -20.77 11.16 8.05
CA TYR A 84 -19.57 11.34 8.85
C TYR A 84 -18.58 12.25 8.13
N ALA A 85 -17.95 13.16 8.88
CA ALA A 85 -17.01 14.13 8.35
C ALA A 85 -15.57 13.77 8.74
N LEU A 86 -14.72 13.57 7.73
CA LEU A 86 -13.29 13.32 7.88
C LEU A 86 -12.46 14.40 7.19
N VAL A 87 -11.54 15.00 7.95
CA VAL A 87 -10.60 16.00 7.44
C VAL A 87 -9.49 15.31 6.64
N ASP A 88 -9.13 15.93 5.53
CA ASP A 88 -8.14 15.53 4.53
C ASP A 88 -8.45 14.19 3.85
N LEU A 89 -9.74 13.82 3.80
CA LEU A 89 -10.21 12.66 3.04
C LEU A 89 -9.96 12.82 1.53
N HIS A 90 -9.46 11.76 0.89
CA HIS A 90 -9.29 11.70 -0.57
C HIS A 90 -9.69 10.36 -1.20
N SER A 91 -9.90 9.32 -0.39
CA SER A 91 -10.35 8.00 -0.86
C SER A 91 -11.73 8.06 -1.51
N LYS A 92 -11.96 7.25 -2.54
CA LYS A 92 -13.30 6.98 -3.07
C LYS A 92 -13.54 5.48 -3.07
N LEU A 93 -14.60 5.07 -2.40
CA LEU A 93 -14.97 3.70 -2.17
C LEU A 93 -16.49 3.61 -2.13
N TYR A 94 -17.07 2.64 -2.82
CA TYR A 94 -18.50 2.35 -2.77
C TYR A 94 -18.65 0.84 -2.53
N LEU A 95 -19.24 0.48 -1.40
CA LEU A 95 -19.46 -0.89 -0.96
C LEU A 95 -20.96 -1.18 -0.93
N PHE A 96 -21.33 -2.29 -1.52
CA PHE A 96 -22.70 -2.78 -1.61
C PHE A 96 -22.74 -4.14 -0.91
N ASP A 97 -23.34 -4.17 0.27
CA ASP A 97 -23.33 -5.30 1.21
C ASP A 97 -21.89 -5.83 1.44
N SER A 98 -21.74 -7.16 1.52
CA SER A 98 -20.47 -7.88 1.65
C SER A 98 -19.96 -8.47 0.33
N HIS A 99 -20.49 -8.04 -0.82
CA HIS A 99 -20.28 -8.74 -2.10
C HIS A 99 -19.61 -7.88 -3.16
N SER A 100 -20.01 -6.61 -3.29
CA SER A 100 -19.61 -5.79 -4.43
C SER A 100 -18.97 -4.48 -4.00
N THR A 101 -17.89 -4.11 -4.69
CA THR A 101 -17.04 -2.97 -4.34
C THR A 101 -16.62 -2.21 -5.59
N ILE A 102 -16.73 -0.87 -5.55
CA ILE A 102 -16.16 0.03 -6.55
C ILE A 102 -15.08 0.90 -5.89
N ILE A 103 -13.86 0.87 -6.45
CA ILE A 103 -12.72 1.71 -6.02
C ILE A 103 -12.17 2.45 -7.23
N GLY A 104 -11.87 3.74 -7.10
CA GLY A 104 -11.28 4.48 -8.20
C GLY A 104 -11.12 5.98 -7.97
N SER A 105 -11.05 6.72 -9.09
CA SER A 105 -10.85 8.17 -9.10
C SER A 105 -12.16 8.97 -9.04
N ALA A 106 -13.31 8.35 -9.31
CA ALA A 106 -14.60 9.03 -9.38
C ALA A 106 -15.11 9.48 -8.01
N ASN A 107 -15.31 10.78 -7.84
CA ASN A 107 -16.08 11.33 -6.73
C ASN A 107 -17.58 11.07 -6.89
N PHE A 108 -18.34 11.13 -5.81
CA PHE A 108 -19.79 10.94 -5.79
C PHE A 108 -20.52 12.20 -6.28
N THR A 109 -20.23 12.62 -7.51
CA THR A 109 -20.78 13.79 -8.17
C THR A 109 -21.23 13.41 -9.57
N LYS A 110 -22.10 14.21 -10.19
CA LYS A 110 -22.46 14.05 -11.61
C LYS A 110 -21.20 14.03 -12.50
N GLY A 111 -20.23 14.87 -12.16
CA GLY A 111 -18.95 14.94 -12.84
C GLY A 111 -18.23 13.59 -12.84
N GLY A 112 -18.00 13.03 -11.65
CA GLY A 112 -17.31 11.74 -11.48
C GLY A 112 -18.06 10.55 -12.10
N PHE A 113 -19.39 10.59 -12.15
CA PHE A 113 -20.17 9.44 -12.61
C PHE A 113 -20.46 9.44 -14.11
N VAL A 114 -20.37 10.60 -14.77
CA VAL A 114 -20.87 10.78 -16.14
C VAL A 114 -19.89 11.46 -17.08
N SER A 115 -19.21 12.54 -16.66
CA SER A 115 -18.53 13.44 -17.60
C SER A 115 -17.01 13.48 -17.48
N ASN A 116 -16.46 13.24 -16.30
CA ASN A 116 -15.02 13.28 -16.08
C ASN A 116 -14.33 12.05 -16.68
N HIS A 117 -13.04 12.19 -17.01
CA HIS A 117 -12.19 11.05 -17.33
C HIS A 117 -11.80 10.31 -16.04
N GLU A 118 -12.68 9.41 -15.61
CA GLU A 118 -12.47 8.61 -14.41
C GLU A 118 -12.12 7.16 -14.76
N ILE A 119 -11.44 6.50 -13.83
CA ILE A 119 -11.16 5.08 -13.89
C ILE A 119 -11.49 4.46 -12.54
N CYS A 120 -12.31 3.41 -12.58
CA CYS A 120 -12.69 2.63 -11.41
C CYS A 120 -12.51 1.15 -11.69
N VAL A 121 -12.26 0.37 -10.66
CA VAL A 121 -12.35 -1.08 -10.67
C VAL A 121 -13.63 -1.45 -9.94
N LEU A 122 -14.47 -2.23 -10.61
CA LEU A 122 -15.59 -2.93 -10.00
C LEU A 122 -15.16 -4.36 -9.71
N MET A 123 -15.30 -4.76 -8.46
CA MET A 123 -15.17 -6.13 -7.99
C MET A 123 -16.56 -6.58 -7.54
N ASP A 124 -17.16 -7.50 -8.28
CA ASP A 124 -18.51 -8.03 -8.08
C ASP A 124 -18.41 -9.48 -7.64
N ASP A 125 -18.99 -9.80 -6.48
CA ASP A 125 -18.93 -11.11 -5.82
C ASP A 125 -17.49 -11.58 -5.51
N GLU A 126 -16.67 -10.67 -4.98
CA GLU A 126 -15.26 -10.90 -4.58
C GLU A 126 -15.10 -10.77 -3.05
N PRO A 127 -15.44 -11.80 -2.27
CA PRO A 127 -15.59 -11.70 -0.82
C PRO A 127 -14.30 -11.29 -0.10
N GLU A 128 -13.13 -11.77 -0.53
CA GLU A 128 -11.85 -11.41 0.12
C GLU A 128 -11.48 -9.92 -0.04
N ILE A 129 -11.90 -9.31 -1.15
CA ILE A 129 -11.63 -7.89 -1.41
C ILE A 129 -12.70 -7.04 -0.74
N ALA A 130 -13.97 -7.46 -0.82
CA ALA A 130 -15.07 -6.82 -0.13
C ALA A 130 -14.81 -6.77 1.38
N GLU A 131 -14.38 -7.87 1.99
CA GLU A 131 -14.00 -7.94 3.41
C GLU A 131 -12.92 -6.92 3.76
N LYS A 132 -11.82 -6.84 3.00
CA LYS A 132 -10.75 -5.85 3.25
C LYS A 132 -11.18 -4.41 3.06
N ALA A 133 -12.07 -4.17 2.09
CA ALA A 133 -12.59 -2.84 1.85
C ALA A 133 -13.59 -2.43 2.95
N GLN A 134 -14.37 -3.37 3.48
CA GLN A 134 -15.19 -3.20 4.68
C GLN A 134 -14.34 -2.96 5.92
N GLU A 135 -13.27 -3.75 6.16
CA GLU A 135 -12.31 -3.51 7.24
C GLU A 135 -11.78 -2.07 7.17
N TYR A 136 -11.33 -1.63 6.00
CA TYR A 136 -10.87 -0.24 5.81
C TYR A 136 -11.95 0.81 6.10
N PHE A 137 -13.19 0.57 5.67
CA PHE A 137 -14.30 1.46 5.93
C PHE A 137 -14.62 1.56 7.42
N TYR A 138 -14.76 0.42 8.10
CA TYR A 138 -15.11 0.36 9.51
C TYR A 138 -13.98 0.81 10.42
N ASP A 139 -12.71 0.55 10.07
CA ASP A 139 -11.55 1.12 10.77
C ASP A 139 -11.60 2.66 10.77
N LEU A 140 -11.96 3.27 9.64
CA LEU A 140 -12.14 4.73 9.57
C LEU A 140 -13.35 5.18 10.36
N LEU A 141 -14.48 4.48 10.21
CA LEU A 141 -15.73 4.82 10.90
C LEU A 141 -15.57 4.77 12.43
N GLU A 142 -14.96 3.71 12.96
CA GLU A 142 -14.70 3.54 14.39
C GLU A 142 -13.81 4.68 14.91
N GLN A 143 -12.75 5.03 14.19
CA GLN A 143 -11.88 6.15 14.55
C GLN A 143 -12.62 7.49 14.54
N ILE A 144 -13.55 7.69 13.60
CA ILE A 144 -14.37 8.90 13.53
C ILE A 144 -15.35 8.93 14.72
N GLN A 145 -16.04 7.83 15.00
CA GLN A 145 -17.01 7.71 16.09
C GLN A 145 -16.35 7.83 17.46
N ALA A 146 -15.12 7.33 17.63
CA ALA A 146 -14.33 7.47 18.85
C ALA A 146 -14.00 8.94 19.20
N ALA A 147 -14.06 9.85 18.21
CA ALA A 147 -13.91 11.29 18.44
C ALA A 147 -15.22 11.98 18.91
N GLY A 148 -16.30 11.21 19.10
CA GLY A 148 -17.62 11.68 19.53
C GLY A 148 -18.33 12.52 18.47
N ASP A 149 -19.14 13.49 18.92
CA ASP A 149 -19.99 14.34 18.07
C ASP A 149 -19.20 15.19 17.05
N LYS A 150 -17.86 15.24 17.15
CA LYS A 150 -17.00 15.95 16.20
C LYS A 150 -16.94 15.30 14.82
N GLY A 151 -17.36 14.04 14.71
CA GLY A 151 -17.29 13.28 13.46
C GLY A 151 -18.61 13.11 12.73
N VAL A 152 -19.74 13.46 13.35
CA VAL A 152 -21.08 13.24 12.79
C VAL A 152 -21.60 14.55 12.20
N VAL A 153 -22.07 14.51 10.96
CA VAL A 153 -22.71 15.67 10.33
C VAL A 153 -24.14 15.79 10.81
N THR A 154 -24.46 16.90 11.47
CA THR A 154 -25.80 17.16 12.02
C THR A 154 -26.56 18.22 11.21
N GLN A 155 -27.87 18.31 11.43
CA GLN A 155 -28.70 19.35 10.83
C GLN A 155 -28.21 20.76 11.23
N GLU A 156 -27.73 20.94 12.46
CA GLU A 156 -27.20 22.22 12.93
C GLU A 156 -25.96 22.65 12.14
N TRP A 157 -25.09 21.70 11.75
CA TRP A 157 -23.93 22.00 10.92
C TRP A 157 -24.34 22.47 9.53
N ILE A 158 -25.35 21.81 8.95
CA ILE A 158 -25.91 22.14 7.64
C ILE A 158 -26.56 23.53 7.68
N ASP A 159 -27.37 23.81 8.70
CA ASP A 159 -28.06 25.10 8.88
C ASP A 159 -27.08 26.25 9.13
N GLU A 160 -25.96 26.00 9.81
CA GLU A 160 -24.87 26.96 9.91
C GLU A 160 -24.30 27.29 8.52
N GLU A 161 -23.91 26.30 7.74
CA GLU A 161 -23.28 26.54 6.44
C GLU A 161 -24.25 27.13 5.41
N LYS A 162 -25.53 26.77 5.44
CA LYS A 162 -26.57 27.40 4.61
C LYS A 162 -26.71 28.90 4.86
N ARG A 163 -26.44 29.39 6.08
CA ARG A 163 -26.45 30.82 6.39
C ARG A 163 -25.22 31.53 5.83
N TYR A 164 -24.04 30.91 5.90
CA TYR A 164 -22.77 31.55 5.51
C TYR A 164 -22.42 31.42 4.03
N VAL A 165 -22.63 30.26 3.41
CA VAL A 165 -22.18 29.96 2.05
C VAL A 165 -22.75 30.91 1.00
N PRO A 166 -24.05 31.26 0.99
CA PRO A 166 -24.58 32.22 0.02
C PRO A 166 -23.94 33.60 0.12
N GLN A 167 -23.61 34.06 1.33
CA GLN A 167 -22.97 35.36 1.57
C GLN A 167 -21.55 35.39 0.99
N LEU A 168 -20.80 34.30 1.17
CA LEU A 168 -19.43 34.16 0.67
C LEU A 168 -19.39 33.95 -0.85
N ALA A 169 -20.30 33.13 -1.39
CA ALA A 169 -20.41 32.89 -2.82
C ALA A 169 -20.83 34.16 -3.59
N ALA A 170 -21.60 35.06 -2.97
CA ALA A 170 -21.93 36.36 -3.57
C ALA A 170 -20.69 37.29 -3.68
N ASN A 171 -19.74 37.16 -2.76
CA ASN A 171 -18.49 37.92 -2.73
C ASN A 171 -17.41 37.36 -3.67
N GLN A 172 -17.61 36.18 -4.29
CA GLN A 172 -16.69 35.59 -5.29
C GLN A 172 -16.73 36.26 -6.67
N ARG A 173 -17.41 37.40 -6.84
CA ARG A 173 -17.45 38.13 -8.13
C ARG A 173 -16.09 38.67 -8.57
N ASP A 174 -15.10 38.66 -7.68
CA ASP A 174 -13.71 38.96 -8.02
C ASP A 174 -12.90 37.66 -8.08
N LYS A 175 -12.45 37.29 -9.30
CA LYS A 175 -11.69 36.06 -9.58
C LYS A 175 -10.31 36.01 -8.92
N THR A 176 -9.89 37.09 -8.26
CA THR A 176 -8.61 37.19 -7.54
C THR A 176 -8.70 36.74 -6.08
N VAL A 177 -9.91 36.57 -5.53
CA VAL A 177 -10.11 36.17 -4.13
C VAL A 177 -10.08 34.65 -4.01
N THR A 178 -8.93 34.12 -3.54
CA THR A 178 -8.82 32.74 -3.06
C THR A 178 -9.29 32.69 -1.61
N TYR A 179 -10.37 31.96 -1.35
CA TYR A 179 -10.79 31.68 0.02
C TYR A 179 -9.92 30.55 0.55
N SER A 180 -9.04 30.82 1.51
CA SER A 180 -8.30 29.75 2.15
C SER A 180 -9.25 28.85 2.95
N ASN A 181 -8.91 27.56 3.05
CA ASN A 181 -9.69 26.50 3.69
C ASN A 181 -9.75 26.66 5.24
N ILE A 182 -10.29 27.79 5.71
CA ILE A 182 -10.22 28.22 7.12
C ILE A 182 -11.21 27.45 8.00
N LYS A 183 -12.35 27.02 7.44
CA LYS A 183 -13.41 26.30 8.18
C LYS A 183 -13.61 24.89 7.64
N LYS A 184 -12.90 23.95 8.26
CA LYS A 184 -13.05 22.50 8.09
C LYS A 184 -13.77 21.95 9.32
N LYS A 185 -14.81 21.14 9.12
CA LYS A 185 -15.42 20.34 10.19
C LYS A 185 -15.19 18.85 9.93
N GLY A 186 -15.11 18.08 11.01
CA GLY A 186 -14.85 16.65 10.97
C GLY A 186 -13.65 16.26 11.82
N VAL A 187 -13.40 14.95 11.87
CA VAL A 187 -12.29 14.38 12.63
C VAL A 187 -10.99 14.56 11.86
N GLU A 188 -9.94 15.00 12.55
CA GLU A 188 -8.57 14.96 12.03
C GLU A 188 -7.91 13.66 12.51
N LEU A 189 -7.84 12.68 11.62
CA LEU A 189 -7.05 11.48 11.87
C LEU A 189 -5.59 11.78 11.57
N LYS A 190 -4.69 11.18 12.35
CA LYS A 190 -3.26 11.21 12.04
C LYS A 190 -3.11 10.65 10.64
N LYS A 191 -2.61 11.46 9.70
CA LYS A 191 -2.25 10.96 8.37
C LYS A 191 -1.44 9.69 8.57
N ILE A 192 -1.77 8.65 7.82
CA ILE A 192 -0.89 7.51 7.65
C ILE A 192 0.33 8.10 6.94
N VAL A 193 1.26 8.63 7.72
CA VAL A 193 2.60 8.86 7.26
C VAL A 193 3.08 7.44 7.02
N HIS A 194 3.10 7.03 5.76
CA HIS A 194 4.17 6.18 5.29
C HIS A 194 5.32 7.15 5.05
N PRO A 195 6.22 7.38 6.02
CA PRO A 195 7.48 7.97 5.63
C PRO A 195 8.05 7.03 4.56
N ASP A 196 8.59 7.61 3.50
CA ASP A 196 9.57 6.94 2.64
C ASP A 196 9.05 5.92 1.60
N LEU A 197 8.10 6.33 0.74
CA LEU A 197 8.25 5.94 -0.68
C LEU A 197 8.83 7.11 -1.48
N PHE A 198 8.21 8.29 -1.38
CA PHE A 198 8.72 9.50 -2.02
C PHE A 198 10.04 9.98 -1.42
N GLU A 199 10.19 9.99 -0.10
CA GLU A 199 11.49 10.27 0.55
C GLU A 199 12.52 9.18 0.27
N SER A 200 12.14 7.91 0.11
CA SER A 200 13.11 6.88 -0.33
C SER A 200 13.54 7.05 -1.79
N ILE A 201 12.65 7.56 -2.65
CA ILE A 201 12.93 7.88 -4.06
C ILE A 201 13.78 9.14 -4.14
N LEU A 202 13.49 10.15 -3.31
CA LEU A 202 14.23 11.40 -3.19
C LEU A 202 15.60 11.21 -2.52
N GLU A 203 15.71 10.42 -1.46
CA GLU A 203 17.00 10.07 -0.84
C GLU A 203 17.86 9.22 -1.78
N ASN A 204 17.27 8.36 -2.61
CA ASN A 204 17.99 7.71 -3.72
C ASN A 204 18.44 8.69 -4.81
N THR A 205 17.89 9.91 -4.88
CA THR A 205 18.32 10.97 -5.81
C THR A 205 19.18 12.06 -5.16
N TYR A 206 19.18 12.18 -3.83
CA TYR A 206 19.89 13.24 -3.09
C TYR A 206 21.00 12.74 -2.15
N GLU A 207 21.14 11.43 -1.93
CA GLU A 207 22.37 10.82 -1.40
C GLU A 207 22.89 9.77 -2.40
N ALA A 208 23.11 10.22 -3.64
CA ALA A 208 24.26 9.72 -4.38
C ALA A 208 25.49 10.33 -3.70
N ASP A 209 25.94 9.69 -2.62
CA ASP A 209 27.35 9.79 -2.25
C ASP A 209 28.09 9.27 -3.48
N GLU A 210 28.71 10.18 -4.22
CA GLU A 210 29.67 9.86 -5.27
C GLU A 210 30.79 9.03 -4.60
N GLY A 211 30.66 7.70 -4.62
CA GLY A 211 31.70 6.76 -4.23
C GLY A 211 31.37 5.71 -3.16
N SER A 212 30.13 5.57 -2.64
CA SER A 212 29.82 4.49 -1.67
C SER A 212 28.96 3.37 -2.26
N ASN A 213 29.47 2.12 -2.19
CA ASN A 213 28.75 0.93 -2.64
C ASN A 213 27.49 0.69 -1.79
N GLY A 214 26.39 0.32 -2.43
CA GLY A 214 25.13 -0.01 -1.77
C GLY A 214 25.14 -1.38 -1.09
N TYR A 215 24.31 -1.53 -0.06
CA TYR A 215 24.09 -2.79 0.66
C TYR A 215 22.62 -3.19 0.61
N TRP A 216 22.35 -4.45 0.30
CA TRP A 216 21.00 -4.94 0.06
C TRP A 216 20.76 -6.30 0.71
N LEU A 217 19.58 -6.50 1.29
CA LEU A 217 19.05 -7.85 1.53
C LEU A 217 18.40 -8.33 0.24
N LYS A 218 18.81 -9.48 -0.29
CA LYS A 218 18.21 -10.10 -1.47
C LYS A 218 17.43 -11.35 -1.05
N PHE A 219 16.11 -11.34 -1.28
CA PHE A 219 15.23 -12.44 -0.89
C PHE A 219 15.10 -13.50 -1.99
N GLU A 220 15.29 -14.77 -1.65
CA GLU A 220 15.02 -15.93 -2.50
C GLU A 220 13.97 -16.86 -1.88
N GLY A 221 12.97 -17.23 -2.68
CA GLY A 221 11.80 -17.99 -2.23
C GLY A 221 10.55 -17.12 -2.10
N THR A 222 9.43 -17.73 -1.73
CA THR A 222 8.15 -17.05 -1.51
C THR A 222 7.53 -17.53 -0.21
N GLY A 223 6.61 -16.75 0.37
CA GLY A 223 5.88 -17.18 1.57
C GLY A 223 5.06 -18.45 1.36
N GLU A 224 4.48 -18.60 0.16
CA GLU A 224 3.71 -19.78 -0.26
C GLU A 224 4.58 -21.02 -0.49
N ASN A 225 5.85 -20.83 -0.83
CA ASN A 225 6.80 -21.90 -1.11
C ASN A 225 8.13 -21.62 -0.41
N ARG A 226 8.09 -21.71 0.92
CA ARG A 226 9.25 -21.56 1.79
C ARG A 226 10.23 -22.70 1.57
N ILE A 227 11.51 -22.34 1.56
CA ILE A 227 12.59 -23.28 1.32
C ILE A 227 12.86 -24.08 2.60
N PRO A 228 12.99 -25.42 2.54
CA PRO A 228 13.41 -26.23 3.68
C PRO A 228 14.74 -25.75 4.29
N ASN A 229 14.86 -25.81 5.61
CA ASN A 229 15.97 -25.20 6.34
C ASN A 229 17.17 -26.15 6.58
N ASP A 230 17.03 -27.41 6.18
CA ASP A 230 18.00 -28.50 6.30
C ASP A 230 19.00 -28.54 5.13
N LEU A 231 18.65 -27.93 4.00
CA LEU A 231 19.52 -27.75 2.84
C LEU A 231 20.56 -26.67 3.09
N ASN A 232 21.77 -26.82 2.56
CA ASN A 232 22.70 -25.71 2.38
C ASN A 232 22.39 -24.91 1.09
N TYR A 233 23.03 -23.76 0.90
CA TYR A 233 22.74 -22.87 -0.24
C TYR A 233 23.00 -23.55 -1.61
N GLN A 234 24.08 -24.33 -1.74
CA GLN A 234 24.43 -25.02 -2.97
C GLN A 234 23.43 -26.13 -3.32
N GLN A 235 23.04 -26.94 -2.33
CA GLN A 235 22.02 -27.98 -2.48
C GLN A 235 20.67 -27.38 -2.88
N MET A 236 20.28 -26.28 -2.23
CA MET A 236 19.05 -25.55 -2.55
C MET A 236 19.04 -25.06 -4.01
N LYS A 237 20.14 -24.49 -4.48
CA LYS A 237 20.28 -24.03 -5.87
C LYS A 237 20.24 -25.21 -6.85
N GLY A 238 20.98 -26.28 -6.56
CA GLY A 238 21.01 -27.49 -7.39
C GLY A 238 19.64 -28.16 -7.57
N ILE A 239 18.91 -28.39 -6.47
CA ILE A 239 17.55 -28.98 -6.51
C ILE A 239 16.58 -28.12 -7.32
N ARG A 240 16.78 -26.80 -7.34
CA ARG A 240 15.94 -25.86 -8.07
C ARG A 240 16.41 -25.59 -9.50
N ASN A 241 17.44 -26.30 -9.96
CA ASN A 241 18.14 -26.07 -11.22
C ASN A 241 18.52 -24.59 -11.43
N ARG A 242 19.23 -24.04 -10.44
CA ARG A 242 19.68 -22.64 -10.43
C ARG A 242 21.19 -22.58 -10.31
N ASP A 243 21.77 -21.62 -11.01
CA ASP A 243 23.19 -21.31 -10.92
C ASP A 243 23.53 -20.53 -9.62
N LEU A 244 24.78 -20.67 -9.18
CA LEU A 244 25.30 -20.02 -7.97
C LEU A 244 25.69 -18.56 -8.21
N LYS A 245 26.01 -18.20 -9.45
CA LYS A 245 26.50 -16.88 -9.85
C LYS A 245 25.39 -15.93 -10.28
N THR A 246 24.13 -16.33 -10.17
CA THR A 246 22.99 -15.51 -10.60
C THR A 246 21.87 -15.51 -9.57
N THR A 247 21.19 -14.37 -9.48
CA THR A 247 19.98 -14.23 -8.68
C THR A 247 18.91 -13.44 -9.43
N TYR A 248 17.64 -13.80 -9.20
CA TYR A 248 16.52 -13.36 -10.03
C TYR A 248 15.49 -12.52 -9.23
N PHE A 249 14.73 -11.69 -9.95
CA PHE A 249 13.80 -10.71 -9.42
C PHE A 249 12.50 -10.71 -10.23
N PRO A 250 11.33 -10.54 -9.56
CA PRO A 250 10.03 -10.48 -10.22
C PRO A 250 9.75 -9.13 -10.90
N ARG A 251 10.54 -8.10 -10.56
CA ARG A 251 10.47 -6.76 -11.13
C ARG A 251 11.89 -6.26 -11.32
N ARG A 252 12.07 -5.28 -12.22
CA ARG A 252 13.36 -4.63 -12.47
C ARG A 252 13.99 -4.20 -11.13
N PRO A 253 15.19 -4.69 -10.78
CA PRO A 253 15.87 -4.35 -9.53
C PRO A 253 16.53 -2.97 -9.62
N SER A 254 15.69 -1.93 -9.60
CA SER A 254 16.13 -0.53 -9.66
C SER A 254 17.00 -0.17 -8.45
N GLY A 255 18.15 0.45 -8.71
CA GLY A 255 19.06 0.95 -7.67
C GLY A 255 20.21 0.01 -7.29
N ILE A 256 20.19 -1.26 -7.70
CA ILE A 256 21.34 -2.17 -7.50
C ILE A 256 22.40 -1.84 -8.56
N ALA A 257 23.51 -1.27 -8.11
CA ALA A 257 24.63 -0.88 -8.94
C ALA A 257 25.75 -1.93 -8.95
N LYS A 258 26.72 -1.74 -9.85
CA LYS A 258 27.95 -2.54 -9.87
C LYS A 258 28.70 -2.39 -8.53
N ASP A 259 29.27 -3.50 -8.06
CA ASP A 259 30.04 -3.63 -6.81
C ASP A 259 29.22 -3.43 -5.51
N ASP A 260 27.90 -3.31 -5.61
CA ASP A 260 26.99 -3.40 -4.47
C ASP A 260 27.09 -4.77 -3.79
N THR A 261 26.76 -4.82 -2.50
CA THR A 261 26.76 -6.06 -1.72
C THR A 261 25.33 -6.55 -1.52
N LEU A 262 25.05 -7.78 -1.94
CA LEU A 262 23.80 -8.48 -1.75
C LEU A 262 23.96 -9.53 -0.64
N PHE A 263 23.29 -9.34 0.48
CA PHE A 263 23.11 -10.36 1.51
C PHE A 263 22.04 -11.37 1.07
N LEU A 264 22.48 -12.59 0.80
CA LEU A 264 21.64 -13.66 0.27
C LEU A 264 20.73 -14.18 1.38
N THR A 265 19.44 -13.87 1.26
CA THR A 265 18.43 -14.06 2.30
C THR A 265 17.38 -15.05 1.81
N ILE A 266 17.32 -16.21 2.45
CA ILE A 266 16.46 -17.33 2.04
C ILE A 266 15.15 -17.28 2.83
N VAL A 267 14.02 -17.24 2.13
CA VAL A 267 12.69 -17.30 2.74
C VAL A 267 12.44 -18.74 3.21
N SER A 268 12.73 -19.00 4.49
CA SER A 268 12.84 -20.35 5.08
C SER A 268 12.24 -20.39 6.50
N TYR A 269 12.80 -21.26 7.35
CA TYR A 269 12.44 -21.50 8.74
C TYR A 269 13.71 -21.48 9.61
N ASP A 270 13.58 -21.08 10.87
CA ASP A 270 14.69 -21.18 11.83
C ASP A 270 14.87 -22.62 12.36
N GLU A 271 15.83 -22.81 13.27
CA GLU A 271 16.15 -24.11 13.86
C GLU A 271 14.99 -24.77 14.63
N HIS A 272 13.99 -23.99 15.06
CA HIS A 272 12.78 -24.46 15.72
C HIS A 272 11.62 -24.66 14.76
N GLY A 273 11.83 -24.48 13.45
CA GLY A 273 10.80 -24.59 12.43
C GLY A 273 9.90 -23.35 12.34
N GLN A 274 10.26 -22.23 12.97
CA GLN A 274 9.46 -21.00 12.90
C GLN A 274 9.73 -20.26 11.58
N PRO A 275 8.69 -19.79 10.86
CA PRO A 275 8.88 -19.15 9.57
C PRO A 275 9.63 -17.82 9.70
N THR A 276 10.84 -17.72 9.13
CA THR A 276 11.63 -16.49 9.13
C THR A 276 12.65 -16.48 7.99
N PRO A 277 12.96 -15.33 7.38
CA PRO A 277 14.05 -15.25 6.42
C PRO A 277 15.42 -15.48 7.09
N MET A 278 16.27 -16.26 6.43
CA MET A 278 17.59 -16.67 6.91
C MET A 278 18.67 -16.10 5.99
N ILE A 279 19.56 -15.27 6.53
CA ILE A 279 20.69 -14.70 5.79
C ILE A 279 21.83 -15.72 5.85
N VAL A 280 22.24 -16.23 4.69
CA VAL A 280 23.18 -17.37 4.59
C VAL A 280 24.54 -16.99 4.01
N GLY A 281 24.70 -15.74 3.59
CA GLY A 281 25.94 -15.25 3.00
C GLY A 281 25.77 -13.91 2.32
N TYR A 282 26.76 -13.54 1.54
CA TYR A 282 26.77 -12.30 0.77
C TYR A 282 27.47 -12.49 -0.58
N ALA A 283 27.18 -11.60 -1.53
CA ALA A 283 27.88 -11.53 -2.80
C ALA A 283 27.97 -10.08 -3.32
N LYS A 284 29.03 -9.78 -4.06
CA LYS A 284 29.15 -8.63 -4.95
C LYS A 284 28.43 -8.90 -6.26
N THR A 285 28.01 -7.84 -6.95
CA THR A 285 27.24 -7.95 -8.19
C THR A 285 27.74 -7.01 -9.29
N GLU A 286 27.54 -7.37 -10.56
CA GLU A 286 27.71 -6.45 -11.70
C GLU A 286 26.59 -5.38 -11.77
N GLY A 287 25.60 -5.46 -10.89
CA GLY A 287 24.43 -4.59 -10.90
C GLY A 287 23.44 -4.99 -11.98
N PHE A 288 22.39 -4.19 -12.14
CA PHE A 288 21.39 -4.43 -13.19
C PHE A 288 21.70 -3.64 -14.46
N ASN A 289 21.91 -4.35 -15.56
CA ASN A 289 21.90 -3.82 -16.92
C ASN A 289 20.52 -4.08 -17.57
N LYS A 290 20.12 -3.22 -18.51
CA LYS A 290 18.88 -3.37 -19.31
C LYS A 290 18.78 -4.71 -20.04
N ASP A 291 19.91 -5.35 -20.29
CA ASP A 291 20.00 -6.64 -20.99
C ASP A 291 19.90 -7.83 -20.02
N ASN A 292 19.87 -7.61 -18.69
CA ASN A 292 19.65 -8.67 -17.70
C ASN A 292 18.16 -9.04 -17.58
N VAL A 293 17.57 -9.43 -18.71
CA VAL A 293 16.20 -9.87 -18.87
C VAL A 293 16.23 -11.24 -19.52
N VAL A 294 15.52 -12.21 -18.93
CA VAL A 294 15.39 -13.55 -19.50
C VAL A 294 14.65 -13.49 -20.83
N ASP A 295 15.04 -14.33 -21.78
CA ASP A 295 14.37 -14.43 -23.08
C ASP A 295 13.36 -15.60 -23.13
N ASP A 296 12.68 -15.75 -24.28
CA ASP A 296 11.69 -16.83 -24.45
C ASP A 296 12.32 -18.23 -24.43
N ALA A 297 13.60 -18.36 -24.82
CA ALA A 297 14.31 -19.64 -24.79
C ALA A 297 14.63 -20.04 -23.35
N ASP A 298 15.06 -19.09 -22.53
CA ASP A 298 15.24 -19.23 -21.09
C ASP A 298 13.97 -19.69 -20.38
N ILE A 299 12.82 -19.09 -20.72
CA ILE A 299 11.53 -19.45 -20.13
C ILE A 299 11.11 -20.85 -20.56
N LYS A 300 11.39 -21.24 -21.80
CA LYS A 300 11.10 -22.59 -22.29
C LYS A 300 11.91 -23.66 -21.55
N ASP A 301 13.19 -23.39 -21.27
CA ASP A 301 14.07 -24.28 -20.51
C ASP A 301 13.70 -24.30 -19.00
N ALA A 302 13.43 -23.13 -18.44
CA ALA A 302 13.13 -22.93 -17.03
C ALA A 302 11.87 -22.07 -16.83
N PRO A 303 10.66 -22.67 -16.88
CA PRO A 303 9.38 -21.93 -16.86
C PRO A 303 9.18 -20.99 -15.67
N TRP A 304 9.85 -21.26 -14.54
CA TRP A 304 9.79 -20.39 -13.36
C TRP A 304 10.37 -18.99 -13.61
N LYS A 305 11.26 -18.82 -14.61
CA LYS A 305 11.86 -17.53 -14.99
C LYS A 305 10.80 -16.53 -15.46
N HIS A 306 9.64 -16.97 -15.96
CA HIS A 306 8.52 -16.08 -16.27
C HIS A 306 8.07 -15.24 -15.05
N ARG A 307 8.09 -15.82 -13.84
CA ARG A 307 7.74 -15.11 -12.58
C ARG A 307 8.90 -14.25 -12.06
N PHE A 308 10.13 -14.49 -12.51
CA PHE A 308 11.33 -13.79 -12.09
C PHE A 308 12.21 -13.41 -13.29
N PRO A 309 11.73 -12.52 -14.17
CA PRO A 309 12.33 -12.33 -15.49
C PRO A 309 13.56 -11.44 -15.50
N TYR A 310 13.91 -10.81 -14.38
CA TYR A 310 15.08 -9.96 -14.26
C TYR A 310 16.14 -10.64 -13.42
N TYR A 311 17.41 -10.46 -13.74
CA TYR A 311 18.49 -11.03 -12.95
C TYR A 311 19.66 -10.06 -12.76
N VAL A 312 20.58 -10.43 -11.88
CA VAL A 312 21.91 -9.82 -11.81
C VAL A 312 22.94 -10.94 -11.66
N GLU A 313 24.14 -10.68 -12.14
CA GLU A 313 25.29 -11.58 -11.98
C GLU A 313 26.02 -11.27 -10.67
N LEU A 314 26.50 -12.31 -10.02
CA LEU A 314 27.28 -12.28 -8.79
C LEU A 314 28.75 -12.49 -9.15
N THR A 315 29.61 -11.58 -8.70
CA THR A 315 31.03 -11.54 -9.12
C THR A 315 31.97 -12.20 -8.14
N SER A 316 31.65 -12.10 -6.85
CA SER A 316 32.40 -12.73 -5.77
C SER A 316 31.52 -12.79 -4.53
N GLY A 317 31.70 -13.77 -3.67
CA GLY A 317 30.89 -13.88 -2.47
C GLY A 317 31.17 -15.14 -1.70
N LYS A 318 30.54 -15.23 -0.53
CA LYS A 318 30.66 -16.37 0.37
C LYS A 318 29.32 -16.70 0.98
N VAL A 319 29.02 -17.98 1.01
CA VAL A 319 27.87 -18.53 1.75
C VAL A 319 28.33 -19.56 2.77
N ILE A 320 27.57 -19.70 3.84
CA ILE A 320 27.91 -20.63 4.93
C ILE A 320 27.83 -22.06 4.38
N ASN A 321 28.85 -22.88 4.65
CA ASN A 321 28.86 -24.29 4.31
C ASN A 321 28.05 -25.13 5.33
N ALA A 322 26.79 -24.77 5.53
CA ALA A 322 25.91 -25.43 6.49
C ALA A 322 24.44 -25.33 6.06
N PRO A 323 23.54 -26.14 6.66
CA PRO A 323 22.09 -25.98 6.52
C PRO A 323 21.63 -24.53 6.74
N ILE A 324 20.64 -24.07 5.98
CA ILE A 324 20.07 -22.71 6.01
C ILE A 324 19.67 -22.28 7.43
N LYS A 325 19.19 -23.21 8.28
CA LYS A 325 18.85 -22.94 9.69
C LYS A 325 20.01 -22.37 10.51
N ASN A 326 21.26 -22.59 10.09
CA ASN A 326 22.45 -22.05 10.75
C ASN A 326 22.82 -20.62 10.29
N GLY A 327 22.03 -20.03 9.38
CA GLY A 327 22.17 -18.63 8.97
C GLY A 327 21.85 -17.64 10.09
N ILE A 328 21.83 -16.36 9.75
CA ILE A 328 21.37 -15.29 10.65
C ILE A 328 19.87 -15.13 10.43
N ARG A 329 19.06 -15.23 11.49
CA ARG A 329 17.63 -14.94 11.33
C ARG A 329 17.48 -13.45 11.10
N LEU A 330 16.66 -13.06 10.14
CA LEU A 330 16.45 -11.65 9.85
C LEU A 330 15.85 -10.90 11.05
N VAL A 331 15.09 -11.59 11.91
CA VAL A 331 14.59 -11.03 13.17
C VAL A 331 15.71 -10.64 14.14
N ASP A 332 16.86 -11.32 14.13
CA ASP A 332 17.99 -11.01 15.01
C ASP A 332 18.65 -9.69 14.62
N LEU A 333 18.71 -9.39 13.31
CA LEU A 333 19.11 -8.07 12.82
C LEU A 333 18.18 -6.98 13.41
N TYR A 334 16.86 -7.19 13.32
CA TYR A 334 15.89 -6.21 13.82
C TYR A 334 16.00 -6.00 15.32
N ASN A 335 16.16 -7.08 16.08
CA ASN A 335 16.27 -7.02 17.53
C ASN A 335 17.57 -6.35 17.98
N SER A 336 18.65 -6.46 17.19
CA SER A 336 19.96 -5.93 17.55
C SER A 336 20.12 -4.44 17.21
N ILE A 337 19.72 -4.02 16.01
CA ILE A 337 19.96 -2.65 15.54
C ILE A 337 18.68 -1.85 15.24
N GLY A 338 17.51 -2.49 15.32
CA GLY A 338 16.21 -1.82 15.21
C GLY A 338 16.05 -0.97 13.95
N LYS A 339 15.57 0.27 14.13
CA LYS A 339 15.37 1.24 13.04
C LYS A 339 16.65 1.61 12.31
N ALA A 340 17.83 1.43 12.92
CA ALA A 340 19.10 1.72 12.27
C ALA A 340 19.42 0.72 11.14
N ALA A 341 18.68 -0.39 11.02
CA ALA A 341 18.87 -1.36 9.93
C ALA A 341 18.56 -0.79 8.53
N PHE A 342 17.65 0.17 8.45
CA PHE A 342 17.09 0.64 7.18
C PHE A 342 17.24 2.16 7.05
N PRO A 343 17.71 2.68 5.90
CA PRO A 343 17.86 4.12 5.68
C PRO A 343 16.57 4.89 5.98
N SER A 344 15.44 4.40 5.46
CA SER A 344 14.11 4.99 5.65
C SER A 344 13.67 5.11 7.11
N LEU A 345 14.17 4.27 8.01
CA LEU A 345 13.70 4.26 9.39
C LEU A 345 14.58 5.08 10.34
N ARG A 346 15.77 5.52 9.93
CA ARG A 346 16.74 6.21 10.80
C ARG A 346 16.17 7.48 11.44
N LYS A 347 15.51 8.33 10.63
CA LYS A 347 14.98 9.64 11.05
C LYS A 347 13.70 9.55 11.88
N ARG A 348 13.09 8.36 11.99
CA ARG A 348 11.84 8.18 12.76
C ARG A 348 12.11 8.18 14.25
N ASN A 349 11.33 8.92 15.02
CA ASN A 349 11.49 8.99 16.48
C ASN A 349 11.29 7.64 17.18
N LYS A 350 10.24 6.90 16.80
CA LYS A 350 9.94 5.54 17.30
C LYS A 350 9.47 4.65 16.14
N VAL A 351 9.85 3.38 16.17
CA VAL A 351 9.43 2.37 15.20
C VAL A 351 9.01 1.13 15.96
N SER A 352 7.82 0.59 15.67
CA SER A 352 7.33 -0.63 16.31
C SER A 352 8.05 -1.87 15.78
N HIS A 353 8.14 -2.94 16.59
CA HIS A 353 8.65 -4.24 16.13
C HIS A 353 7.85 -4.80 14.95
N LYS A 354 6.52 -4.62 14.94
CA LYS A 354 5.65 -5.03 13.83
C LYS A 354 6.03 -4.31 12.53
N THR A 355 6.33 -3.01 12.60
CA THR A 355 6.80 -2.23 11.45
C THR A 355 8.14 -2.77 10.92
N LEU A 356 9.12 -3.00 11.80
CA LEU A 356 10.42 -3.58 11.43
C LEU A 356 10.26 -4.93 10.74
N GLN A 357 9.44 -5.82 11.32
CA GLN A 357 9.16 -7.14 10.75
C GLN A 357 8.45 -7.04 9.39
N SER A 358 7.55 -6.09 9.21
CA SER A 358 6.82 -5.94 7.95
C SER A 358 7.67 -5.43 6.78
N MET A 359 8.87 -4.87 7.04
CA MET A 359 9.71 -4.25 6.01
C MET A 359 10.03 -5.18 4.84
N HIS A 360 10.18 -6.48 5.09
CA HIS A 360 10.51 -7.49 4.08
C HIS A 360 9.31 -8.07 3.33
N PHE A 361 8.08 -7.80 3.77
CA PHE A 361 6.91 -8.41 3.17
C PHE A 361 6.74 -7.96 1.72
N ARG A 362 6.55 -8.94 0.82
CA ARG A 362 6.30 -8.75 -0.61
C ARG A 362 7.40 -7.98 -1.36
N ARG A 363 8.63 -7.92 -0.81
CA ARG A 363 9.79 -7.29 -1.47
C ARG A 363 10.78 -8.36 -1.93
N SER A 364 11.34 -8.18 -3.11
CA SER A 364 12.40 -9.07 -3.64
C SER A 364 13.79 -8.69 -3.14
N HIS A 365 13.99 -7.43 -2.74
CA HIS A 365 15.22 -6.88 -2.18
C HIS A 365 14.95 -5.59 -1.40
N ILE A 366 15.83 -5.24 -0.46
CA ILE A 366 15.73 -4.04 0.39
C ILE A 366 17.10 -3.45 0.68
N ARG A 367 17.24 -2.13 0.55
CA ARG A 367 18.46 -1.41 0.93
C ARG A 367 18.64 -1.37 2.44
N ILE A 368 19.85 -1.63 2.92
CA ILE A 368 20.22 -1.57 4.34
C ILE A 368 21.33 -0.53 4.57
N THR A 369 21.53 -0.17 5.82
CA THR A 369 22.54 0.82 6.23
C THR A 369 23.93 0.20 6.40
N GLN A 370 24.95 1.06 6.57
CA GLN A 370 26.30 0.63 6.92
C GLN A 370 26.35 -0.14 8.25
N GLU A 371 25.56 0.23 9.26
CA GLU A 371 25.54 -0.47 10.54
C GLU A 371 24.94 -1.87 10.40
N ALA A 372 23.91 -2.01 9.55
CA ALA A 372 23.35 -3.32 9.21
C ALA A 372 24.38 -4.18 8.48
N TYR A 373 25.10 -3.61 7.51
CA TYR A 373 26.19 -4.29 6.83
C TYR A 373 27.26 -4.77 7.83
N ASN A 374 27.72 -3.89 8.73
CA ASN A 374 28.75 -4.22 9.72
C ASN A 374 28.29 -5.35 10.65
N PHE A 375 27.05 -5.28 11.16
CA PHE A 375 26.46 -6.32 11.99
C PHE A 375 26.38 -7.67 11.26
N LEU A 376 25.86 -7.67 10.02
CA LEU A 376 25.70 -8.90 9.25
C LEU A 376 27.05 -9.50 8.88
N MET A 377 28.05 -8.69 8.53
CA MET A 377 29.39 -9.18 8.24
C MET A 377 30.06 -9.81 9.47
N ASP A 378 29.95 -9.18 10.65
CA ASP A 378 30.46 -9.76 11.90
C ASP A 378 29.81 -11.12 12.20
N GLU A 379 28.48 -11.18 12.12
CA GLU A 379 27.72 -12.41 12.37
C GLU A 379 27.97 -13.51 11.31
N LEU A 380 28.19 -13.14 10.05
CA LEU A 380 28.55 -14.08 8.99
C LEU A 380 29.96 -14.60 9.17
N ASN A 381 30.94 -13.74 9.51
CA ASN A 381 32.31 -14.16 9.76
C ASN A 381 32.40 -15.20 10.88
N LYS A 382 31.66 -15.02 11.97
CA LYS A 382 31.55 -16.03 13.05
C LYS A 382 31.04 -17.37 12.52
N ARG A 383 30.05 -17.35 11.63
CA ARG A 383 29.47 -18.57 11.02
C ARG A 383 30.41 -19.21 10.00
N PHE A 384 31.13 -18.42 9.19
CA PHE A 384 32.17 -18.93 8.29
C PHE A 384 33.30 -19.61 9.06
N SER A 385 33.78 -19.02 10.15
CA SER A 385 34.79 -19.65 11.01
C SER A 385 34.29 -20.95 11.64
N LYS A 386 33.01 -21.01 12.02
CA LYS A 386 32.43 -22.18 12.69
C LYS A 386 32.09 -23.33 11.73
N TYR A 387 31.52 -23.01 10.57
CA TYR A 387 30.93 -24.01 9.67
C TYR A 387 31.66 -24.13 8.33
N GLY A 388 32.64 -23.27 8.05
CA GLY A 388 33.26 -23.15 6.73
C GLY A 388 32.42 -22.31 5.77
N GLU A 389 32.98 -22.09 4.58
CA GLU A 389 32.43 -21.22 3.54
C GLU A 389 32.47 -21.91 2.17
N ILE A 390 31.51 -21.55 1.32
CA ILE A 390 31.49 -21.87 -0.11
C ILE A 390 31.64 -20.54 -0.86
N ASN A 391 32.61 -20.46 -1.76
CA ASN A 391 32.82 -19.29 -2.60
C ASN A 391 31.84 -19.29 -3.78
N LEU A 392 31.31 -18.12 -4.12
CA LEU A 392 30.39 -17.89 -5.24
C LEU A 392 31.11 -17.40 -6.49
#